data_AF-A0A8D8BZP3-F1
#
_entry.id   AF-A0A8D8BZP3-F1
#
_cell.length_a   1.000
_cell.length_b   1.000
_cell.length_c   1.000
_cell.angle_alpha   90.00
_cell.angle_beta   90.00
_cell.angle_gamma   90.00
#
_symmetry.space_group_name_H-M   'P 1'
#
loop_
_entity.id
_entity.type
_entity.pdbx_description
1 polymer ?
#
loop_
_entity_poly.entity_id
_entity_poly.type
_entity_poly.pdbx_seq_one_letter_code
_entity_poly.pdbx_strand_id
1 'polypeptide(L)'
;MWSRLNRAALFRRRSGSLLTGGQRQLVSTWSPLTTAFNSRPEKRINFTKNEVGLFSIPELTSFEGFYALKEKAIFKTEDLIREATSGAERTRKMVTIFDELSDTLCKVADLAEFIRLAHPQANYSHAAENACITISGIVEKLNTHK
;
A
#
# COMPACT_ATOMS: atom_id res chain seq x y z
N MET A 1 20.77 -6.88 5.06
CA MET A 1 19.61 -7.27 4.23
C MET A 1 18.27 -6.91 4.88
N TRP A 2 18.24 -6.29 6.06
CA TRP A 2 17.09 -5.54 6.59
C TRP A 2 17.63 -4.28 7.31
N SER A 3 18.12 -3.32 6.54
CA SER A 3 18.66 -2.07 7.08
C SER A 3 18.50 -0.98 6.04
N ARG A 4 17.25 -0.57 5.74
CA ARG A 4 16.88 0.68 5.04
C ARG A 4 15.39 0.77 4.73
N LEU A 5 14.57 0.79 5.78
CA LEU A 5 13.28 1.50 5.81
C LEU A 5 13.38 2.28 7.12
N ASN A 6 13.28 3.60 7.24
CA ASN A 6 12.60 4.59 6.44
C ASN A 6 13.23 5.95 6.82
N ARG A 7 14.03 6.59 5.96
CA ARG A 7 14.34 8.02 6.10
C ARG A 7 13.31 8.76 5.28
N ALA A 8 12.40 9.45 5.96
CA ALA A 8 11.41 10.33 5.37
C ALA A 8 12.04 11.27 4.33
N ALA A 9 11.76 11.01 3.06
CA ALA A 9 11.96 11.98 2.00
C ALA A 9 10.82 12.98 2.06
N LEU A 10 11.16 14.17 2.56
CA LEU A 10 10.36 15.39 2.54
C LEU A 10 9.78 15.64 1.14
N PHE A 11 8.47 15.48 0.95
CA PHE A 11 7.80 16.07 -0.20
C PHE A 11 7.37 17.50 0.13
N ARG A 12 8.26 18.44 -0.19
CA ARG A 12 8.00 19.89 -0.10
C ARG A 12 6.98 20.28 -1.17
N ARG A 13 5.74 20.57 -0.76
CA ARG A 13 4.71 21.16 -1.62
C ARG A 13 5.12 22.59 -1.99
N ARG A 14 5.44 22.84 -3.26
CA ARG A 14 5.74 24.19 -3.77
C ARG A 14 4.43 24.82 -4.26
N SER A 15 3.88 25.76 -3.49
CA SER A 15 2.79 26.65 -3.93
C SER A 15 3.36 27.68 -4.90
N GLY A 16 2.83 27.73 -6.12
CA GLY A 16 3.07 28.81 -7.09
C GLY A 16 1.82 29.67 -7.22
N SER A 17 1.96 30.98 -6.96
CA SER A 17 0.91 31.99 -7.06
C SER A 17 0.81 32.56 -8.48
N LEU A 18 -0.44 32.75 -8.92
CA LEU A 18 -1.02 33.78 -9.81
C LEU A 18 -0.12 34.51 -10.80
N LEU A 19 -0.49 34.49 -12.09
CA LEU A 19 -0.57 35.71 -12.92
C LEU A 19 -1.68 35.62 -13.99
N THR A 20 -2.27 36.79 -14.19
CA THR A 20 -3.33 37.24 -15.11
C THR A 20 -2.91 37.27 -16.57
N GLY A 21 -3.88 37.26 -17.49
CA GLY A 21 -3.70 37.76 -18.86
C GLY A 21 -4.43 36.97 -19.92
N GLY A 22 -5.63 37.43 -20.31
CA GLY A 22 -6.35 36.87 -21.44
C GLY A 22 -5.73 37.25 -22.77
N GLN A 23 -5.58 36.27 -23.65
CA GLN A 23 -5.73 36.42 -25.10
C GLN A 23 -6.35 35.13 -25.65
N ARG A 24 -7.55 35.25 -26.24
CA ARG A 24 -8.18 34.17 -27.00
C ARG A 24 -7.57 34.12 -28.39
N GLN A 25 -6.44 33.42 -28.52
CA GLN A 25 -5.94 32.98 -29.82
C GLN A 25 -6.44 31.55 -30.05
N LEU A 26 -7.38 31.40 -30.97
CA LEU A 26 -7.88 30.11 -31.43
C LEU A 26 -6.85 29.56 -32.42
N VAL A 27 -5.89 28.77 -31.95
CA VAL A 27 -4.83 28.20 -32.82
C VAL A 27 -4.76 26.68 -32.68
N SER A 28 -4.65 26.10 -33.88
CA SER A 28 -4.23 24.76 -34.29
C SER A 28 -5.09 23.57 -33.87
N THR A 29 -5.66 22.96 -34.90
CA THR A 29 -5.95 21.53 -35.05
C THR A 29 -5.13 20.68 -34.09
N TRP A 30 -5.74 20.30 -32.98
CA TRP A 30 -5.16 19.33 -32.08
C TRP A 30 -4.89 18.05 -32.87
N SER A 31 -3.68 17.49 -32.75
CA SER A 31 -3.42 16.15 -33.30
C SER A 31 -4.40 15.15 -32.69
N PRO A 32 -4.72 14.03 -33.36
CA PRO A 32 -5.61 13.01 -32.79
C PRO A 32 -5.15 12.54 -31.40
N LEU A 33 -3.83 12.46 -31.18
CA LEU A 33 -3.24 12.04 -29.91
C LEU A 33 -3.47 13.08 -28.81
N THR A 34 -3.24 14.35 -29.10
CA THR A 34 -3.44 15.43 -28.12
C THR A 34 -4.92 15.65 -27.82
N THR A 35 -5.80 15.44 -28.80
CA THR A 35 -7.25 15.41 -28.61
C THR A 35 -7.67 14.27 -27.70
N ALA A 36 -7.12 13.06 -27.91
CA ALA A 36 -7.41 11.90 -27.05
C ALA A 36 -6.96 12.15 -25.60
N PHE A 37 -5.78 12.72 -25.38
CA PHE A 37 -5.25 12.96 -24.03
C PHE A 37 -5.99 14.06 -23.27
N ASN A 38 -6.50 15.07 -23.98
CA ASN A 38 -7.24 16.20 -23.40
C ASN A 38 -8.77 16.00 -23.41
N SER A 39 -9.26 14.95 -24.07
CA SER A 39 -10.69 14.63 -24.06
C SER A 39 -11.12 14.35 -22.62
N ARG A 40 -12.28 14.88 -22.24
CA ARG A 40 -12.88 14.56 -20.93
C ARG A 40 -13.11 13.05 -20.92
N PRO A 41 -12.59 12.30 -19.93
CA PRO A 41 -12.85 10.86 -19.87
C PRO A 41 -14.36 10.67 -19.85
N GLU A 42 -14.90 9.98 -20.86
CA GLU A 42 -16.31 9.61 -20.88
C GLU A 42 -16.61 8.81 -19.62
N LYS A 43 -17.76 9.07 -18.98
CA LYS A 43 -18.23 8.27 -17.85
C LYS A 43 -18.55 6.86 -18.37
N ARG A 44 -17.55 5.99 -18.45
CA ARG A 44 -17.76 4.56 -18.66
C ARG A 44 -18.47 4.04 -17.42
N ILE A 45 -19.77 3.82 -17.57
CA ILE A 45 -20.58 3.12 -16.57
C ILE A 45 -20.14 1.66 -16.66
N ASN A 46 -19.14 1.29 -15.87
CA ASN A 46 -18.65 -0.07 -15.77
C ASN A 46 -19.66 -0.87 -14.93
N PHE A 47 -20.71 -1.39 -15.55
CA PHE A 47 -21.72 -2.25 -14.91
C PHE A 47 -21.17 -3.59 -14.38
N THR A 48 -19.88 -3.87 -14.59
CA THR A 48 -19.18 -5.08 -14.13
C THR A 48 -18.05 -4.79 -13.15
N LYS A 49 -18.04 -3.64 -12.46
CA LYS A 49 -17.13 -3.46 -11.33
C LYS A 49 -17.61 -4.38 -10.20
N ASN A 50 -17.05 -5.59 -10.12
CA ASN A 50 -16.98 -6.29 -8.84
C ASN A 50 -16.38 -5.29 -7.86
N GLU A 51 -17.08 -4.98 -6.77
CA GLU A 51 -16.57 -4.14 -5.68
C GLU A 51 -15.42 -4.89 -5.01
N VAL A 52 -14.25 -4.86 -5.65
CA VAL A 52 -13.00 -5.29 -5.04
C VAL A 52 -12.52 -4.13 -4.18
N GLY A 53 -12.08 -4.41 -2.97
CA GLY A 53 -11.54 -3.40 -2.07
C GLY A 53 -10.29 -2.72 -2.64
N LEU A 54 -9.72 -1.79 -1.86
CA LEU A 54 -8.56 -1.01 -2.26
C LEU A 54 -7.41 -1.90 -2.75
N PHE A 55 -6.81 -1.56 -3.89
CA PHE A 55 -5.80 -2.37 -4.60
C PHE A 55 -6.26 -3.80 -4.99
N SER A 56 -7.56 -4.00 -5.18
CA SER A 56 -8.15 -5.32 -5.43
C SER A 56 -7.98 -6.31 -4.28
N ILE A 57 -7.83 -5.79 -3.05
CA ILE A 57 -7.76 -6.59 -1.84
C ILE A 57 -9.19 -6.74 -1.29
N PRO A 58 -9.75 -7.96 -1.23
CA PRO A 58 -11.15 -8.18 -0.83
C PRO A 58 -11.48 -7.63 0.55
N GLU A 59 -10.51 -7.67 1.48
CA GLU A 59 -10.67 -7.18 2.83
C GLU A 59 -10.83 -5.65 2.87
N LEU A 60 -10.25 -4.89 1.93
CA LEU A 60 -10.21 -3.42 1.95
C LEU A 60 -11.40 -2.74 1.26
N THR A 61 -12.61 -3.29 1.42
CA THR A 61 -13.85 -2.62 1.02
C THR A 61 -14.21 -1.46 1.96
N SER A 62 -13.75 -1.54 3.21
CA SER A 62 -13.85 -0.49 4.23
C SER A 62 -12.55 -0.36 5.03
N PHE A 63 -12.45 0.65 5.91
CA PHE A 63 -11.24 0.86 6.74
C PHE A 63 -11.03 -0.28 7.74
N GLU A 64 -12.10 -0.95 8.16
CA GLU A 64 -12.04 -2.13 9.04
C GLU A 64 -11.28 -3.30 8.41
N GLY A 65 -11.16 -3.32 7.09
CA GLY A 65 -10.33 -4.27 6.35
C GLY A 65 -8.87 -4.31 6.79
N PHE A 66 -8.33 -3.20 7.30
CA PHE A 66 -6.97 -3.17 7.85
C PHE A 66 -6.81 -4.04 9.10
N TYR A 67 -7.87 -4.20 9.90
CA TYR A 67 -7.84 -5.12 11.04
C TYR A 67 -7.73 -6.56 10.54
N ALA A 68 -8.53 -6.94 9.55
CA ALA A 68 -8.47 -8.28 8.96
C ALA A 68 -7.11 -8.57 8.30
N LEU A 69 -6.55 -7.62 7.53
CA LEU A 69 -5.23 -7.77 6.92
C LEU A 69 -4.12 -7.95 7.96
N LYS A 70 -4.16 -7.14 9.03
CA LYS A 70 -3.23 -7.23 10.15
C LYS A 70 -3.30 -8.60 10.83
N GLU A 71 -4.50 -9.05 11.22
CA GLU A 71 -4.68 -10.35 11.89
C GLU A 71 -4.24 -11.52 11.00
N LYS A 72 -4.56 -11.46 9.69
CA LYS A 72 -4.15 -12.49 8.72
C LYS A 72 -2.62 -12.57 8.61
N ALA A 73 -1.95 -11.42 8.57
CA ALA A 73 -0.48 -11.38 8.56
C ALA A 73 0.11 -11.93 9.86
N ILE A 74 -0.43 -11.56 11.02
CA ILE A 74 -0.02 -12.09 12.33
C ILE A 74 -0.12 -13.62 12.34
N PHE A 75 -1.30 -14.15 12.02
CA PHE A 75 -1.54 -15.59 12.02
C PHE A 75 -0.58 -16.32 11.08
N LYS A 76 -0.38 -15.79 9.87
CA LYS A 76 0.54 -16.38 8.89
C LYS A 76 1.99 -16.30 9.37
N THR A 77 2.40 -15.21 9.99
CA THR A 77 3.74 -15.08 10.57
C THR A 77 3.96 -16.09 11.70
N GLU A 78 3.00 -16.27 12.61
CA GLU A 78 3.06 -17.29 13.67
C GLU A 78 3.16 -18.71 13.11
N ASP A 79 2.42 -19.02 12.04
CA ASP A 79 2.50 -20.29 11.33
C ASP A 79 3.89 -20.55 10.74
N LEU A 80 4.46 -19.54 10.09
CA LEU A 80 5.82 -19.61 9.52
C LEU A 80 6.89 -19.74 10.59
N ILE A 81 6.75 -19.06 11.74
CA ILE A 81 7.67 -19.19 12.87
C ILE A 81 7.60 -20.61 13.44
N ARG A 82 6.39 -21.16 13.61
CA ARG A 82 6.19 -22.53 14.08
C ARG A 82 6.85 -23.54 13.15
N GLU A 83 6.70 -23.36 11.85
CA GLU A 83 7.37 -24.21 10.86
C GLU A 83 8.90 -24.06 10.93
N ALA A 84 9.42 -22.83 10.97
CA ALA A 84 10.86 -22.56 11.06
C ALA A 84 11.49 -23.21 12.31
N THR A 85 10.74 -23.27 13.41
CA THR A 85 11.20 -23.79 14.70
C THR A 85 10.90 -25.27 14.94
N SER A 86 10.22 -25.95 13.98
CA SER A 86 9.85 -27.38 14.10
C SER A 86 11.03 -28.37 14.01
N GLY A 87 12.25 -27.88 13.82
CA GLY A 87 13.47 -28.70 13.85
C GLY A 87 13.52 -29.71 12.70
N ALA A 88 13.52 -31.01 13.04
CA ALA A 88 13.62 -32.11 12.09
C ALA A 88 12.35 -32.32 11.24
N GLU A 89 11.18 -31.90 11.74
CA GLU A 89 9.89 -32.04 11.06
C GLU A 89 9.67 -30.97 9.96
N ARG A 90 10.57 -29.99 9.87
CA ARG A 90 10.48 -28.90 8.87
C ARG A 90 10.69 -29.45 7.46
N THR A 91 9.67 -29.31 6.61
CA THR A 91 9.68 -29.78 5.22
C THR A 91 10.35 -28.80 4.25
N ARG A 92 10.13 -27.48 4.40
CA ARG A 92 10.66 -26.45 3.47
C ARG A 92 12.00 -25.90 3.91
N LYS A 93 12.84 -25.46 2.96
CA LYS A 93 14.14 -24.83 3.26
C LYS A 93 13.95 -23.58 4.11
N MET A 94 14.87 -23.36 5.06
CA MET A 94 14.84 -22.20 5.96
C MET A 94 14.73 -20.85 5.22
N VAL A 95 15.48 -20.69 4.12
CA VAL A 95 15.42 -19.47 3.28
C VAL A 95 14.02 -19.23 2.71
N THR A 96 13.31 -20.27 2.28
CA THR A 96 11.96 -20.15 1.73
C THR A 96 10.96 -19.67 2.79
N ILE A 97 11.12 -20.13 4.04
CA ILE A 97 10.27 -19.69 5.15
C ILE A 97 10.54 -18.22 5.48
N PHE A 98 11.81 -17.81 5.53
CA PHE A 98 12.19 -16.41 5.77
C PHE A 98 11.74 -15.47 4.65
N ASP A 99 11.83 -15.88 3.39
CA ASP A 99 11.34 -15.11 2.26
C ASP A 99 9.82 -14.91 2.36
N GLU A 100 9.07 -15.97 2.66
CA GLU A 100 7.61 -15.87 2.82
C GLU A 100 7.20 -15.04 4.05
N LEU A 101 7.96 -15.13 5.14
CA LEU A 101 7.74 -14.32 6.34
C LEU A 101 7.96 -12.84 6.03
N SER A 102 9.07 -12.53 5.34
CA SER A 102 9.42 -11.19 4.88
C SER A 102 8.34 -10.61 3.99
N ASP A 103 7.92 -11.38 2.98
CA ASP A 103 6.86 -11.02 2.05
C ASP A 103 5.53 -10.74 2.75
N THR A 104 5.15 -11.59 3.70
CA THR A 104 3.90 -11.46 4.46
C THR A 104 3.86 -10.13 5.23
N LEU A 105 4.95 -9.79 5.92
CA LEU A 105 5.03 -8.58 6.73
C LEU A 105 5.19 -7.32 5.88
N CYS A 106 6.11 -7.32 4.90
CA CYS A 106 6.40 -6.15 4.07
C CYS A 106 5.18 -5.74 3.21
N LYS A 107 4.43 -6.70 2.65
CA LYS A 107 3.24 -6.37 1.84
C LYS A 107 2.21 -5.58 2.64
N VAL A 108 1.96 -5.96 3.90
CA VAL A 108 1.02 -5.24 4.76
C VAL A 108 1.62 -3.90 5.22
N ALA A 109 2.91 -3.88 5.59
CA ALA A 109 3.57 -2.66 6.04
C ALA A 109 3.59 -1.57 4.96
N ASP A 110 4.03 -1.90 3.74
CA ASP A 110 4.15 -0.94 2.65
C ASP A 110 2.78 -0.39 2.22
N LEU A 111 1.77 -1.27 2.15
CA LEU A 111 0.40 -0.90 1.85
C LEU A 111 -0.19 0.02 2.93
N ALA A 112 -0.02 -0.35 4.19
CA ALA A 112 -0.54 0.41 5.32
C ALA A 112 0.16 1.78 5.43
N GLU A 113 1.47 1.84 5.23
CA GLU A 113 2.22 3.09 5.22
C GLU A 113 1.76 4.01 4.09
N PHE A 114 1.54 3.47 2.90
CA PHE A 114 1.02 4.26 1.79
C PHE A 114 -0.38 4.85 2.11
N ILE A 115 -1.29 4.04 2.63
CA ILE A 115 -2.66 4.49 2.93
C ILE A 115 -2.72 5.46 4.10
N ARG A 116 -1.88 5.25 5.12
CA ARG A 116 -1.68 6.21 6.22
C ARG A 116 -1.35 7.60 5.70
N LEU A 117 -0.48 7.69 4.68
CA LEU A 117 0.02 8.95 4.12
C LEU A 117 -0.86 9.55 3.03
N ALA A 118 -1.55 8.71 2.23
CA ALA A 118 -2.21 9.14 1.00
C ALA A 118 -3.73 9.24 1.09
N HIS A 119 -4.38 8.54 2.03
CA HIS A 119 -5.84 8.48 2.06
C HIS A 119 -6.45 9.76 2.65
N PRO A 120 -7.46 10.37 1.99
CA PRO A 120 -8.05 11.64 2.45
C PRO A 120 -8.96 11.49 3.68
N GLN A 121 -9.50 10.30 3.91
CA GLN A 121 -10.37 10.02 5.06
C GLN A 121 -9.57 9.49 6.25
N ALA A 122 -9.74 10.13 7.41
CA ALA A 122 -8.96 9.86 8.62
C ALA A 122 -9.16 8.45 9.20
N ASN A 123 -10.34 7.85 9.03
CA ASN A 123 -10.63 6.48 9.47
C ASN A 123 -9.73 5.44 8.77
N TYR A 124 -9.53 5.57 7.46
CA TYR A 124 -8.58 4.73 6.71
C TYR A 124 -7.15 4.99 7.16
N SER A 125 -6.74 6.25 7.28
CA SER A 125 -5.38 6.58 7.71
C SER A 125 -5.07 6.03 9.10
N HIS A 126 -6.02 6.12 10.04
CA HIS A 126 -5.85 5.61 11.40
C HIS A 126 -5.85 4.07 11.47
N ALA A 127 -6.73 3.42 10.71
CA ALA A 127 -6.75 1.95 10.64
C ALA A 127 -5.46 1.41 10.01
N ALA A 128 -4.97 2.06 8.94
CA ALA A 128 -3.70 1.74 8.31
C ALA A 128 -2.51 2.01 9.24
N GLU A 129 -2.52 3.12 9.99
CA GLU A 129 -1.50 3.41 11.01
C GLU A 129 -1.43 2.31 12.08
N ASN A 130 -2.58 1.85 12.59
CA ASN A 130 -2.62 0.76 13.55
C ASN A 130 -1.99 -0.53 12.99
N ALA A 131 -2.31 -0.88 11.73
CA ALA A 131 -1.72 -2.03 11.06
C ALA A 131 -0.20 -1.85 10.88
N CYS A 132 0.24 -0.69 10.40
CA CYS A 132 1.65 -0.39 10.17
C CYS A 132 2.49 -0.47 11.45
N ILE A 133 2.02 0.13 12.55
CA ILE A 133 2.69 0.08 13.85
C ILE A 133 2.79 -1.37 14.34
N THR A 134 1.69 -2.12 14.27
CA THR A 134 1.66 -3.51 14.74
C THR A 134 2.64 -4.39 13.98
N ILE A 135 2.61 -4.33 12.65
CA ILE A 135 3.51 -5.12 11.78
C ILE A 135 4.97 -4.70 11.98
N SER A 136 5.25 -3.41 12.12
CA SER A 136 6.60 -2.91 12.43
C SER A 136 7.12 -3.45 13.76
N GLY A 137 6.27 -3.52 14.79
CA GLY A 137 6.62 -4.10 16.07
C GLY A 137 6.91 -5.60 16.00
N ILE A 138 6.24 -6.35 15.11
CA ILE A 138 6.55 -7.76 14.87
C ILE A 138 7.91 -7.91 14.20
N VAL A 139 8.17 -7.13 13.15
CA VAL A 139 9.47 -7.11 12.47
C VAL A 139 10.60 -6.79 13.45
N GLU A 140 10.40 -5.82 14.34
CA GLU A 140 11.37 -5.46 15.38
C GLU A 140 11.63 -6.63 16.33
N LYS A 141 10.58 -7.27 16.86
CA LYS A 141 10.71 -8.46 17.74
C LYS A 141 11.48 -9.59 17.06
N LEU A 142 11.17 -9.89 15.79
CA LEU A 142 11.83 -10.94 15.03
C LEU A 142 13.31 -10.64 14.76
N ASN A 143 13.67 -9.37 14.65
CA ASN A 143 15.04 -8.95 14.36
C ASN A 143 15.91 -8.74 15.60
N THR A 144 15.33 -8.60 16.80
CA THR A 144 16.08 -8.14 18.00
C THR A 144 16.32 -9.20 19.08
N HIS A 145 15.92 -10.47 18.87
CA HIS A 145 16.21 -11.59 19.80
C HIS A 145 16.00 -11.23 21.29
N LYS A 146 14.90 -10.56 21.61
CA LYS A 146 14.46 -10.27 22.98
C LYS A 146 13.08 -10.84 23.25
#